data_AF-A0A7C3A3U8-F1
#
_entry.id   AF-A0A7C3A3U8-F1
#
_cell.length_a   1.000
_cell.length_b   1.000
_cell.length_c   1.000
_cell.angle_alpha   90.00
_cell.angle_beta   90.00
_cell.angle_gamma   90.00
#
_symmetry.space_group_name_H-M   'P 1'
#
loop_
_entity.id
_entity.type
_entity.pdbx_description
1 polymer ?
#
loop_
_entity_poly.entity_id
_entity_poly.type
_entity_poly.pdbx_seq_one_letter_code
_entity_poly.pdbx_strand_id
1 'polypeptide(L)'
;MERATGLVSKWRRRAVAIPLFLTPWYIKTSLDSFPLEFLDMKRHHITIYGDDPFKDIEIEKKALRLQCEREIKGKLLLLREAAVGSEGKKEPLIAVFPQSITALSAIFSGLLYLMDVEAPSSRGEATALLCRRIGLREEVFEGVWRIKRGEWKPSQKEAVELMASYLEEVRRLALWVDEFAKEVG
;
A
#
# COMPACT_ATOMS: atom_id res chain seq x y z
N MET A 1 -3.22 -20.41 21.07
CA MET A 1 -2.86 -19.00 21.35
C MET A 1 -2.26 -18.82 22.74
N GLU A 2 -2.87 -19.38 23.81
CA GLU A 2 -2.38 -19.24 25.21
C GLU A 2 -0.90 -19.62 25.40
N ARG A 3 -0.44 -20.71 24.79
CA ARG A 3 0.97 -21.16 24.85
C ARG A 3 1.98 -20.16 24.27
N ALA A 4 1.54 -19.26 23.39
CA ALA A 4 2.41 -18.26 22.75
C ALA A 4 2.56 -16.97 23.58
N THR A 5 1.66 -16.70 24.53
CA THR A 5 1.60 -15.42 25.28
C THR A 5 2.90 -15.08 26.01
N GLY A 6 3.49 -16.05 26.71
CA GLY A 6 4.76 -15.88 27.42
C GLY A 6 5.95 -15.62 26.49
N LEU A 7 5.94 -16.21 25.29
CA LEU A 7 6.96 -15.98 24.27
C LEU A 7 6.83 -14.59 23.65
N VAL A 8 5.60 -14.18 23.30
CA VAL A 8 5.30 -12.85 22.74
C VAL A 8 5.72 -11.72 23.69
N SER A 9 5.54 -11.89 25.01
CA SER A 9 6.02 -10.90 26.00
C SER A 9 7.54 -10.68 25.96
N LYS A 10 8.32 -11.74 25.68
CA LYS A 10 9.78 -11.62 25.51
C LYS A 10 10.14 -10.98 24.17
N TRP A 11 9.42 -11.33 23.10
CA TRP A 11 9.64 -10.83 21.75
C TRP A 11 9.31 -9.34 21.58
N ARG A 12 8.21 -8.88 22.19
CA ARG A 12 7.82 -7.47 22.17
C ARG A 12 8.90 -6.56 22.75
N ARG A 13 9.58 -7.01 23.81
CA ARG A 13 10.73 -6.29 24.40
C ARG A 13 11.94 -6.18 23.47
N ARG A 14 11.99 -6.97 22.41
CA ARG A 14 13.04 -6.96 21.37
C ARG A 14 12.55 -6.32 20.06
N ALA A 15 11.45 -5.56 20.09
CA ALA A 15 10.83 -4.93 18.92
C ALA A 15 10.46 -5.91 17.78
N VAL A 16 10.25 -7.18 18.11
CA VAL A 16 9.74 -8.17 17.15
C VAL A 16 8.23 -7.99 17.04
N ALA A 17 7.72 -7.96 15.80
CA ALA A 17 6.29 -7.86 15.53
C ALA A 17 5.52 -9.03 16.17
N ILE A 18 4.29 -8.75 16.61
CA ILE A 18 3.43 -9.79 17.17
C ILE A 18 3.00 -10.72 16.03
N PRO A 19 3.20 -12.05 16.13
CA PRO A 19 2.83 -12.97 15.07
C PRO A 19 1.32 -13.07 14.91
N LEU A 20 0.87 -13.17 13.66
CA LEU A 20 -0.51 -13.52 13.34
C LEU A 20 -0.70 -15.05 13.44
N PHE A 21 -1.83 -15.47 14.01
CA PHE A 21 -2.23 -16.86 14.06
C PHE A 21 -3.41 -17.07 13.11
N LEU A 22 -3.16 -17.74 12.00
CA LEU A 22 -4.15 -17.99 10.96
C LEU A 22 -4.30 -19.50 10.77
N THR A 23 -5.52 -19.96 10.55
CA THR A 23 -5.78 -21.36 10.15
C THR A 23 -5.96 -21.43 8.63
N PRO A 24 -5.71 -22.58 7.99
CA PRO A 24 -6.00 -22.75 6.57
C PRO A 24 -7.45 -22.41 6.20
N TRP A 25 -8.39 -22.76 7.08
CA TRP A 25 -9.81 -22.41 6.91
C TRP A 25 -10.02 -20.89 6.92
N TYR A 26 -9.44 -20.18 7.89
CA TYR A 26 -9.54 -18.72 7.96
C TYR A 26 -8.94 -18.03 6.73
N ILE A 27 -7.78 -18.50 6.25
CA ILE A 27 -7.17 -17.97 5.02
C ILE A 27 -8.15 -18.12 3.86
N LYS A 28 -8.65 -19.34 3.62
CA LYS A 28 -9.54 -19.64 2.50
C LYS A 28 -10.83 -18.82 2.51
N THR A 29 -11.43 -18.61 3.68
CA THR A 29 -12.70 -17.86 3.81
C THR A 29 -12.51 -16.35 3.90
N SER A 30 -11.28 -15.85 3.84
CA SER A 30 -10.96 -14.42 3.99
C SER A 30 -10.32 -13.81 2.72
N LEU A 31 -10.18 -14.60 1.65
CA LEU A 31 -9.55 -14.16 0.39
C LEU A 31 -10.33 -13.05 -0.33
N ASP A 32 -11.63 -12.95 -0.11
CA ASP A 32 -12.50 -11.91 -0.66
C ASP A 32 -12.47 -10.61 0.17
N SER A 33 -12.22 -10.74 1.46
CA SER A 33 -12.27 -9.66 2.45
C SER A 33 -10.92 -8.96 2.63
N PHE A 34 -9.83 -9.72 2.49
CA PHE A 34 -8.43 -9.26 2.58
C PHE A 34 -7.57 -9.69 1.37
N PRO A 35 -8.05 -9.55 0.12
CA PRO A 35 -7.32 -10.01 -1.05
C PRO A 35 -5.94 -9.35 -1.20
N LEU A 36 -5.81 -8.07 -0.82
CA LEU A 36 -4.55 -7.35 -0.94
C LEU A 36 -3.49 -7.88 0.03
N GLU A 37 -3.87 -8.16 1.27
CA GLU A 37 -2.99 -8.71 2.29
C GLU A 37 -2.55 -10.12 1.93
N PHE A 38 -3.46 -10.98 1.49
CA PHE A 38 -3.10 -12.34 1.09
C PHE A 38 -2.28 -12.38 -0.19
N LEU A 39 -2.48 -11.43 -1.12
CA LEU A 39 -1.61 -11.26 -2.26
C LEU A 39 -0.18 -10.85 -1.83
N ASP A 40 -0.06 -9.88 -0.92
CA ASP A 40 1.23 -9.44 -0.38
C ASP A 40 1.95 -10.59 0.35
N MET A 41 1.23 -11.34 1.18
CA MET A 41 1.75 -12.55 1.84
C MET A 41 2.19 -13.59 0.82
N LYS A 42 1.37 -13.91 -0.19
CA LYS A 42 1.73 -14.89 -1.23
C LYS A 42 3.03 -14.52 -1.93
N ARG A 43 3.27 -13.24 -2.21
CA ARG A 43 4.46 -12.76 -2.93
C ARG A 43 5.72 -12.67 -2.07
N HIS A 44 5.57 -12.34 -0.79
CA HIS A 44 6.72 -11.97 0.05
C HIS A 44 6.99 -12.92 1.23
N HIS A 45 6.13 -13.91 1.47
CA HIS A 45 6.37 -14.88 2.54
C HIS A 45 7.58 -15.77 2.25
N ILE A 46 8.16 -16.28 3.34
CA ILE A 46 9.15 -17.35 3.31
C ILE A 46 8.64 -18.44 4.25
N THR A 47 8.41 -19.64 3.72
CA THR A 47 8.01 -20.79 4.53
C THR A 47 9.21 -21.33 5.28
N ILE A 48 9.24 -21.12 6.60
CA ILE A 48 10.35 -21.55 7.47
C ILE A 48 10.17 -23.03 7.87
N TYR A 49 8.93 -23.49 8.03
CA TYR A 49 8.61 -24.85 8.46
C TYR A 49 7.20 -25.26 8.03
N GLY A 50 7.04 -26.53 7.67
CA GLY A 50 5.76 -27.12 7.25
C GLY A 50 5.39 -26.82 5.79
N ASP A 51 4.12 -27.06 5.46
CA ASP A 51 3.59 -26.77 4.13
C ASP A 51 3.37 -25.25 3.95
N ASP A 52 3.55 -24.77 2.72
CA ASP A 52 3.25 -23.39 2.34
C ASP A 52 1.72 -23.19 2.27
N PRO A 53 1.13 -22.36 3.15
CA PRO A 53 -0.32 -22.16 3.19
C PRO A 53 -0.84 -21.20 2.09
N PHE A 54 0.04 -20.52 1.36
CA PHE A 54 -0.30 -19.50 0.35
C PHE A 54 -0.05 -19.97 -1.09
N LYS A 55 0.62 -21.10 -1.30
CA LYS A 55 0.95 -21.63 -2.63
C LYS A 55 -0.26 -21.66 -3.58
N ASP A 56 -1.36 -22.25 -3.13
CA ASP A 56 -2.52 -22.57 -3.96
C ASP A 56 -3.70 -21.59 -3.77
N ILE A 57 -3.51 -20.46 -3.07
CA ILE A 57 -4.58 -19.46 -2.95
C ILE A 57 -4.74 -18.69 -4.27
N GLU A 58 -5.98 -18.42 -4.64
CA GLU A 58 -6.33 -17.60 -5.80
C GLU A 58 -6.99 -16.31 -5.33
N ILE A 59 -6.50 -15.17 -5.85
CA ILE A 59 -7.02 -13.86 -5.48
C ILE A 59 -7.99 -13.41 -6.57
N GLU A 60 -9.27 -13.32 -6.23
CA GLU A 60 -10.28 -12.85 -7.16
C GLU A 60 -10.03 -11.36 -7.50
N LYS A 61 -9.82 -11.07 -8.78
CA LYS A 61 -9.57 -9.70 -9.26
C LYS A 61 -10.67 -8.72 -8.88
N LYS A 62 -11.94 -9.15 -8.88
CA LYS A 62 -13.07 -8.30 -8.51
C LYS A 62 -13.02 -7.86 -7.05
N ALA A 63 -12.73 -8.79 -6.14
CA ALA A 63 -12.55 -8.51 -4.72
C ALA A 63 -11.33 -7.60 -4.47
N LEU A 64 -10.20 -7.93 -5.10
CA LEU A 64 -8.97 -7.13 -5.01
C LEU A 64 -9.20 -5.69 -5.48
N ARG A 65 -9.84 -5.53 -6.65
CA ARG A 65 -10.18 -4.22 -7.21
C ARG A 65 -11.03 -3.40 -6.25
N LEU A 66 -12.07 -3.99 -5.66
CA LEU A 66 -12.93 -3.31 -4.70
C LEU A 66 -12.18 -2.87 -3.44
N GLN A 67 -11.28 -3.71 -2.91
CA GLN A 67 -10.44 -3.33 -1.78
C GLN A 67 -9.50 -2.18 -2.16
N CYS A 68 -8.79 -2.27 -3.30
CA CYS A 68 -7.89 -1.22 -3.77
C CYS A 68 -8.63 0.12 -3.91
N GLU A 69 -9.81 0.12 -4.52
CA GLU A 69 -10.65 1.31 -4.69
C GLU A 69 -11.00 1.96 -3.34
N ARG A 70 -11.52 1.15 -2.41
CA ARG A 70 -11.89 1.60 -1.06
C ARG A 70 -10.69 2.21 -0.34
N GLU A 71 -9.54 1.55 -0.42
CA GLU A 71 -8.33 2.00 0.25
C GLU A 71 -7.75 3.28 -0.35
N ILE A 72 -7.74 3.42 -1.67
CA ILE A 72 -7.26 4.64 -2.34
C ILE A 72 -8.18 5.81 -2.01
N LYS A 73 -9.50 5.63 -2.10
CA LYS A 73 -10.48 6.68 -1.76
C LYS A 73 -10.36 7.10 -0.30
N GLY A 74 -10.19 6.15 0.63
CA GLY A 74 -9.94 6.46 2.04
C GLY A 74 -8.64 7.23 2.27
N LYS A 75 -7.54 6.81 1.64
CA LYS A 75 -6.24 7.50 1.74
C LYS A 75 -6.28 8.89 1.12
N LEU A 76 -7.03 9.09 0.03
CA LEU A 76 -7.24 10.40 -0.57
C LEU A 76 -7.97 11.37 0.37
N LEU A 77 -8.96 10.89 1.13
CA LEU A 77 -9.64 11.71 2.14
C LEU A 77 -8.67 12.13 3.26
N LEU A 78 -7.89 11.18 3.78
CA LEU A 78 -6.88 11.47 4.82
C LEU A 78 -5.81 12.45 4.33
N LEU A 79 -5.37 12.33 3.07
CA LEU A 79 -4.42 13.27 2.47
C LEU A 79 -5.01 14.67 2.35
N ARG A 80 -6.30 14.81 2.01
CA ARG A 80 -6.97 16.11 1.94
C ARG A 80 -7.08 16.75 3.32
N GLU A 81 -7.48 15.97 4.32
CA GLU A 81 -7.55 16.42 5.71
C GLU A 81 -6.18 16.89 6.20
N ALA A 82 -5.14 16.09 5.95
CA ALA A 82 -3.77 16.42 6.31
C ALA A 82 -3.26 17.68 5.60
N ALA A 83 -3.55 17.84 4.30
CA ALA A 83 -3.16 19.01 3.54
C ALA A 83 -3.81 20.29 4.10
N VAL A 84 -5.11 20.29 4.34
CA VAL A 84 -5.83 21.45 4.90
C VAL A 84 -5.38 21.71 6.35
N GLY A 85 -5.34 20.68 7.19
CA GLY A 85 -4.95 20.78 8.60
C GLY A 85 -3.49 21.18 8.83
N SER A 86 -2.64 21.07 7.80
CA SER A 86 -1.26 21.60 7.86
C SER A 86 -1.19 23.13 7.86
N GLU A 87 -2.25 23.82 7.43
CA GLU A 87 -2.25 25.27 7.20
C GLU A 87 -1.12 25.73 6.24
N GLY A 88 -0.65 24.85 5.34
CA GLY A 88 0.49 25.13 4.45
C GLY A 88 1.86 25.14 5.15
N LYS A 89 1.93 24.67 6.41
CA LYS A 89 3.18 24.55 7.16
C LYS A 89 3.96 23.33 6.70
N LYS A 90 5.27 23.48 6.63
CA LYS A 90 6.20 22.48 6.08
C LYS A 90 6.21 21.17 6.88
N GLU A 91 6.35 21.26 8.20
CA GLU A 91 6.62 20.10 9.06
C GLU A 91 5.45 19.10 9.06
N PRO A 92 4.17 19.52 9.19
CA PRO A 92 3.05 18.60 9.07
C PRO A 92 2.94 17.94 7.69
N LEU A 93 3.18 18.69 6.60
CA LEU A 93 3.16 18.13 5.24
C LEU A 93 4.22 17.05 5.05
N ILE A 94 5.46 17.32 5.49
CA ILE A 94 6.56 16.36 5.40
C ILE A 94 6.29 15.09 6.21
N ALA A 95 5.61 15.20 7.36
CA ALA A 95 5.28 14.04 8.18
C ALA A 95 4.27 13.08 7.52
N VAL A 96 3.43 13.59 6.61
CA VAL A 96 2.35 12.82 5.95
C VAL A 96 2.88 12.00 4.77
N PHE A 97 3.85 12.51 4.04
CA PHE A 97 4.42 11.89 2.85
C PHE A 97 4.90 10.43 3.09
N PRO A 98 5.79 10.15 4.06
CA PRO A 98 6.27 8.77 4.28
C PRO A 98 5.17 7.79 4.67
N GLN A 99 4.18 8.23 5.45
CA GLN A 99 3.11 7.37 5.93
C GLN A 99 2.18 7.00 4.78
N SER A 100 1.78 7.99 3.97
CA SER A 100 0.89 7.79 2.84
C SER A 100 1.49 6.89 1.76
N ILE A 101 2.74 7.10 1.35
CA ILE A 101 3.36 6.29 0.28
C ILE A 101 3.59 4.84 0.72
N THR A 102 3.90 4.63 2.01
CA THR A 102 3.99 3.29 2.57
C THR A 102 2.64 2.58 2.47
N ALA A 103 1.57 3.27 2.82
CA ALA A 103 0.23 2.71 2.78
C ALA A 103 -0.26 2.45 1.34
N LEU A 104 0.10 3.31 0.38
CA LEU A 104 -0.24 3.12 -1.04
C LEU A 104 0.61 2.04 -1.72
N SER A 105 1.83 1.76 -1.23
CA SER A 105 2.75 0.84 -1.91
C SER A 105 2.22 -0.57 -2.10
N ALA A 106 1.51 -1.13 -1.10
CA ALA A 106 0.87 -2.44 -1.23
C ALA A 106 -0.22 -2.41 -2.31
N ILE A 107 -1.00 -1.33 -2.35
CA ILE A 107 -2.06 -1.14 -3.34
C ILE A 107 -1.48 -1.13 -4.75
N PHE A 108 -0.32 -0.48 -4.97
CA PHE A 108 0.29 -0.46 -6.29
C PHE A 108 0.63 -1.85 -6.81
N SER A 109 1.18 -2.72 -5.97
CA SER A 109 1.42 -4.13 -6.32
C SER A 109 0.12 -4.89 -6.62
N GLY A 110 -0.96 -4.56 -5.89
CA GLY A 110 -2.30 -5.09 -6.15
C GLY A 110 -2.86 -4.63 -7.50
N LEU A 111 -2.70 -3.36 -7.86
CA LEU A 111 -3.15 -2.84 -9.15
C LEU A 111 -2.35 -3.42 -10.31
N LEU A 112 -1.04 -3.60 -10.17
CA LEU A 112 -0.23 -4.30 -11.16
C LEU A 112 -0.74 -5.74 -11.37
N TYR A 113 -1.09 -6.44 -10.29
CA TYR A 113 -1.70 -7.77 -10.38
C TYR A 113 -3.05 -7.76 -11.13
N LEU A 114 -3.91 -6.75 -10.90
CA LEU A 114 -5.16 -6.62 -11.66
C LEU A 114 -4.92 -6.53 -13.17
N MET A 115 -3.83 -5.87 -13.57
CA MET A 115 -3.40 -5.69 -14.96
C MET A 115 -2.62 -6.89 -15.54
N ASP A 116 -2.53 -8.01 -14.82
CA ASP A 116 -1.69 -9.17 -15.17
C ASP A 116 -0.20 -8.82 -15.34
N VAL A 117 0.27 -7.83 -14.56
CA VAL A 117 1.66 -7.41 -14.55
C VAL A 117 2.34 -7.90 -13.28
N GLU A 118 3.48 -8.56 -13.44
CA GLU A 118 4.33 -8.92 -12.33
C GLU A 118 4.94 -7.65 -11.71
N ALA A 119 4.73 -7.47 -10.40
CA ALA A 119 5.23 -6.33 -9.66
C ALA A 119 6.67 -6.61 -9.22
N PRO A 120 7.59 -5.65 -9.38
CA PRO A 120 8.93 -5.72 -8.82
C PRO A 120 8.90 -5.93 -7.30
N SER A 121 9.91 -6.60 -6.75
CA SER A 121 10.07 -6.78 -5.31
C SER A 121 10.30 -5.45 -4.56
N SER A 122 10.88 -4.46 -5.26
CA SER A 122 11.05 -3.11 -4.72
C SER A 122 9.76 -2.31 -4.82
N ARG A 123 9.29 -1.79 -3.68
CA ARG A 123 8.09 -0.95 -3.61
C ARG A 123 8.19 0.32 -4.45
N GLY A 124 9.38 0.93 -4.52
CA GLY A 124 9.63 2.11 -5.36
C GLY A 124 9.55 1.77 -6.85
N GLU A 125 10.14 0.65 -7.27
CA GLU A 125 10.07 0.19 -8.66
C GLU A 125 8.64 -0.21 -9.06
N ALA A 126 7.88 -0.83 -8.15
CA ALA A 126 6.47 -1.11 -8.36
C ALA A 126 5.65 0.18 -8.52
N THR A 127 5.93 1.22 -7.73
CA THR A 127 5.33 2.56 -7.92
C THR A 127 5.63 3.11 -9.32
N ALA A 128 6.91 3.13 -9.72
CA ALA A 128 7.33 3.64 -11.01
C ALA A 128 6.73 2.86 -12.19
N LEU A 129 6.69 1.52 -12.08
CA LEU A 129 6.06 0.67 -13.09
C LEU A 129 4.57 0.99 -13.22
N LEU A 130 3.84 1.08 -12.10
CA LEU A 130 2.43 1.44 -12.15
C LEU A 130 2.23 2.81 -12.81
N CYS A 131 2.99 3.83 -12.37
CA CYS A 131 2.87 5.18 -12.92
C CYS A 131 2.99 5.20 -14.44
N ARG A 132 3.99 4.49 -15.00
CA ARG A 132 4.18 4.36 -16.45
C ARG A 132 3.03 3.63 -17.15
N ARG A 133 2.45 2.61 -16.52
CA ARG A 133 1.36 1.80 -17.10
C ARG A 133 0.04 2.55 -17.19
N ILE A 134 -0.24 3.43 -16.24
CA ILE A 134 -1.53 4.15 -16.14
C ILE A 134 -1.39 5.67 -16.38
N GLY A 135 -0.21 6.15 -16.76
CA GLY A 135 0.04 7.54 -17.13
C GLY A 135 0.02 8.53 -15.97
N LEU A 136 0.39 8.10 -14.76
CA LEU A 136 0.60 9.00 -13.62
C LEU A 136 1.99 9.64 -13.68
N ARG A 137 2.14 10.81 -13.05
CA ARG A 137 3.43 11.50 -12.93
C ARG A 137 4.34 10.81 -11.93
N GLU A 138 5.26 9.99 -12.43
CA GLU A 138 6.21 9.22 -11.63
C GLU A 138 7.05 10.10 -10.71
N GLU A 139 7.46 11.28 -11.17
CA GLU A 139 8.30 12.23 -10.44
C GLU A 139 7.65 12.73 -9.14
N VAL A 140 6.32 12.76 -9.07
CA VAL A 140 5.57 13.17 -7.87
C VAL A 140 5.71 12.11 -6.79
N PHE A 141 5.52 10.84 -7.13
CA PHE A 141 5.67 9.74 -6.18
C PHE A 141 7.13 9.51 -5.81
N GLU A 142 8.05 9.69 -6.75
CA GLU A 142 9.48 9.61 -6.46
C GLU A 142 9.93 10.71 -5.49
N GLY A 143 9.40 11.94 -5.61
CA GLY A 143 9.61 12.99 -4.62
C GLY A 143 9.20 12.57 -3.20
N VAL A 144 8.04 11.92 -3.07
CA VAL A 144 7.53 11.40 -1.79
C VAL A 144 8.42 10.27 -1.25
N TRP A 145 8.89 9.37 -2.12
CA TRP A 145 9.84 8.31 -1.76
C TRP A 145 11.20 8.87 -1.30
N ARG A 146 11.74 9.90 -1.98
CA ARG A 146 12.98 10.58 -1.58
C ARG A 146 12.87 11.22 -0.19
N ILE A 147 11.73 11.83 0.12
CA ILE A 147 11.45 12.34 1.47
C ILE A 147 11.46 11.19 2.49
N LYS A 148 10.79 10.08 2.18
CA LYS A 148 10.75 8.89 3.05
C LYS A 148 12.14 8.28 3.28
N ARG A 149 13.02 8.30 2.28
CA ARG A 149 14.42 7.82 2.39
C ARG A 149 15.37 8.85 3.02
N GLY A 150 14.89 10.08 3.28
CA GLY A 150 15.71 11.16 3.83
C GLY A 150 16.66 11.84 2.82
N GLU A 151 16.48 11.55 1.53
CA GLU A 151 17.33 12.02 0.42
C GLU A 151 16.95 13.42 -0.07
N TRP A 152 15.76 13.91 0.28
CA TRP A 152 15.30 15.24 -0.06
C TRP A 152 14.55 15.88 1.11
N LYS A 153 14.89 17.15 1.39
CA LYS A 153 14.27 17.97 2.42
C LYS A 153 13.68 19.21 1.76
N PRO A 154 12.42 19.17 1.31
CA PRO A 154 11.82 20.30 0.59
C PRO A 154 11.74 21.55 1.47
N SER A 155 11.83 22.72 0.85
CA SER A 155 11.36 23.99 1.41
C SER A 155 9.85 23.97 1.64
N GLN A 156 9.31 24.97 2.33
CA GLN A 156 7.85 25.05 2.54
C GLN A 156 7.09 25.16 1.21
N LYS A 157 7.60 25.97 0.28
CA LYS A 157 7.00 26.12 -1.05
C LYS A 157 6.97 24.79 -1.80
N GLU A 158 8.11 24.09 -1.86
CA GLU A 158 8.20 22.77 -2.53
C GLU A 158 7.30 21.73 -1.86
N ALA A 159 7.17 21.74 -0.53
CA ALA A 159 6.30 20.81 0.20
C ALA A 159 4.82 21.05 -0.15
N VAL A 160 4.39 22.31 -0.25
CA VAL A 160 3.03 22.68 -0.67
C VAL A 160 2.77 22.27 -2.12
N GLU A 161 3.70 22.58 -3.03
CA GLU A 161 3.59 22.21 -4.46
C GLU A 161 3.56 20.69 -4.67
N LEU A 162 4.40 19.95 -3.94
CA LEU A 162 4.41 18.50 -3.96
C LEU A 162 3.09 17.94 -3.42
N MET A 163 2.56 18.47 -2.31
CA MET A 163 1.29 18.01 -1.74
C MET A 163 0.14 18.20 -2.74
N ALA A 164 0.07 19.37 -3.40
CA ALA A 164 -0.94 19.63 -4.42
C ALA A 164 -0.84 18.65 -5.60
N SER A 165 0.39 18.42 -6.10
CA SER A 165 0.62 17.46 -7.18
C SER A 165 0.29 16.02 -6.77
N TYR A 166 0.65 15.64 -5.55
CA TYR A 166 0.42 14.30 -5.02
C TYR A 166 -1.06 14.01 -4.80
N LEU A 167 -1.83 14.98 -4.27
CA LEU A 167 -3.28 14.88 -4.17
C LEU A 167 -3.94 14.66 -5.54
N GLU A 168 -3.48 15.36 -6.56
CA GLU A 168 -4.01 15.21 -7.91
C GLU A 168 -3.69 13.82 -8.48
N GLU A 169 -2.45 13.33 -8.36
CA GLU A 169 -2.11 11.99 -8.85
C GLU A 169 -2.82 10.87 -8.09
N VAL A 170 -3.01 11.00 -6.76
CA VAL A 170 -3.79 10.02 -5.99
C VAL A 170 -5.29 10.09 -6.35
N ARG A 171 -5.81 11.27 -6.71
CA ARG A 171 -7.18 11.40 -7.26
C ARG A 171 -7.30 10.72 -8.62
N ARG A 172 -6.34 10.95 -9.53
CA ARG A 172 -6.31 10.29 -10.85
C ARG A 172 -6.24 8.77 -10.71
N LEU A 173 -5.44 8.28 -9.77
CA LEU A 173 -5.38 6.86 -9.42
C LEU A 173 -6.76 6.34 -8.96
N ALA A 174 -7.45 7.08 -8.08
CA ALA A 174 -8.78 6.70 -7.61
C ALA A 174 -9.80 6.60 -8.76
N LEU A 175 -9.76 7.53 -9.70
CA LEU A 175 -10.61 7.52 -10.90
C LEU A 175 -10.28 6.35 -11.83
N TRP A 176 -8.99 6.08 -12.04
CA TRP A 176 -8.56 4.95 -12.87
C TRP A 176 -9.08 3.61 -12.33
N VAL A 177 -9.00 3.38 -11.01
CA VAL A 177 -9.52 2.12 -10.40
C VAL A 177 -11.05 2.02 -10.50
N ASP A 178 -11.75 3.15 -10.44
CA ASP A 178 -13.21 3.23 -10.63
C ASP A 178 -13.62 2.90 -12.07
N GLU A 179 -12.87 3.40 -13.06
CA GLU A 179 -13.09 3.09 -14.48
C GLU A 179 -12.73 1.65 -14.83
N PHE A 180 -11.63 1.13 -14.28
CA PHE A 180 -11.25 -0.28 -14.41
C PHE A 180 -12.35 -1.22 -13.90
N ALA A 181 -13.19 -0.77 -12.95
CA ALA A 181 -14.34 -1.53 -12.48
C ALA A 181 -15.42 -1.76 -13.54
N LYS A 182 -15.54 -0.83 -14.50
CA LYS A 182 -16.54 -0.90 -15.57
C LYS A 182 -16.12 -1.84 -16.70
N GLU A 183 -14.83 -2.11 -16.84
CA GLU A 183 -14.28 -3.00 -17.87
C GLU A 183 -14.24 -4.47 -17.46
N VAL A 184 -14.21 -4.75 -16.14
CA VAL A 184 -14.06 -6.11 -15.58
C VAL A 184 -15.35 -6.61 -14.89
N GLY A 185 -16.42 -5.82 -14.94
CA GLY A 185 -17.73 -6.14 -14.33
C GLY A 185 -18.82 -6.46 -15.34
#